data_AF-A0A918Q468-F1
#
_entry.id   AF-A0A918Q468-F1
#
_cell.length_a   1.000
_cell.length_b   1.000
_cell.length_c   1.000
_cell.angle_alpha   90.00
_cell.angle_beta   90.00
_cell.angle_gamma   90.00
#
_symmetry.space_group_name_H-M   'P 1'
#
loop_
_entity.id
_entity.type
_entity.pdbx_description
1 polymer ?
#
loop_
_entity_poly.entity_id
_entity_poly.type
_entity_poly.pdbx_seq_one_letter_code
_entity_poly.pdbx_strand_id
1 'polypeptide(L)'
;MDGKEISRLVLPAGMLDYFNITSSEFKDDSSFIYLKEQNIQPEHLQGAKLTSKGFYDEVSIQDFPVRGKACFLKIKRRKWLNEDTGKNVSRDWNMVANGTRMTEEFALFLKRDEWTQLL
;
A
#
# COMPACT_ATOMS: atom_id res chain seq x y z
N MET A 1 -18.65 12.34 -13.11
CA MET A 1 -17.52 12.09 -12.20
C MET A 1 -16.66 11.03 -12.86
N ASP A 2 -15.36 11.30 -13.01
CA ASP A 2 -14.40 10.36 -13.58
C ASP A 2 -14.32 9.10 -12.69
N GLY A 3 -14.11 7.91 -13.27
CA GLY A 3 -14.04 6.64 -12.51
C GLY A 3 -12.93 6.64 -11.44
N LYS A 4 -11.93 7.50 -11.64
CA LYS A 4 -10.85 7.77 -10.67
C LYS A 4 -11.32 8.49 -9.40
N GLU A 5 -12.42 9.24 -9.44
CA GLU A 5 -12.94 9.96 -8.27
C GLU A 5 -13.78 9.04 -7.36
N ILE A 6 -14.43 8.01 -7.93
CA ILE A 6 -15.24 7.05 -7.15
C ILE A 6 -14.36 6.08 -6.36
N SER A 7 -13.21 5.70 -6.91
CA SER A 7 -12.27 4.82 -6.20
C SER A 7 -11.75 5.43 -4.90
N ARG A 8 -11.70 6.76 -4.78
CA ARG A 8 -11.32 7.44 -3.53
C ARG A 8 -12.34 7.25 -2.40
N LEU A 9 -13.61 6.98 -2.71
CA LEU A 9 -14.69 6.86 -1.73
C LEU A 9 -14.71 5.52 -1.01
N VAL A 10 -14.02 4.51 -1.55
CA VAL A 10 -13.98 3.16 -0.98
C VAL A 10 -12.67 2.86 -0.25
N LEU A 11 -11.66 3.72 -0.39
CA LEU A 11 -10.38 3.52 0.28
C LEU A 11 -10.43 4.02 1.72
N PRO A 12 -9.73 3.34 2.66
CA PRO A 12 -9.54 3.85 4.00
C PRO A 12 -8.97 5.28 3.98
N ALA A 13 -9.43 6.11 4.92
CA ALA A 13 -8.93 7.46 5.07
C ALA A 13 -7.41 7.45 5.33
N GLY A 14 -6.67 8.38 4.73
CA GLY A 14 -5.21 8.46 4.84
C GLY A 14 -4.43 7.46 3.97
N MET A 15 -5.09 6.54 3.27
CA MET A 15 -4.40 5.61 2.36
C MET A 15 -3.67 6.35 1.23
N LEU A 16 -4.31 7.38 0.67
CA LEU A 16 -3.77 8.12 -0.47
C LEU A 16 -2.61 9.06 -0.09
N ASP A 17 -2.35 9.23 1.21
CA ASP A 17 -1.15 9.96 1.68
C ASP A 17 0.12 9.17 1.35
N TYR A 18 0.01 7.84 1.18
CA TYR A 18 1.14 6.94 0.92
C TYR A 18 1.07 6.23 -0.43
N PHE A 19 -0.11 6.15 -1.04
CA PHE A 19 -0.32 5.42 -2.29
C PHE A 19 -0.92 6.29 -3.38
N ASN A 20 -0.47 6.08 -4.61
CA ASN A 20 -1.10 6.61 -5.80
C ASN A 20 -1.97 5.53 -6.45
N ILE A 21 -3.21 5.89 -6.80
CA ILE A 21 -4.06 5.07 -7.67
C ILE A 21 -3.51 5.14 -9.09
N THR A 22 -3.05 4.01 -9.62
CA THR A 22 -2.51 3.92 -10.98
C THR A 22 -3.53 3.45 -12.01
N SER A 23 -4.49 2.62 -11.59
CA SER A 23 -5.59 2.14 -12.43
C SER A 23 -6.75 1.72 -11.55
N SER A 24 -7.94 1.65 -12.14
CA SER A 24 -9.12 1.03 -11.54
C SER A 24 -9.90 0.30 -12.61
N GLU A 25 -10.33 -0.91 -12.31
CA GLU A 25 -11.09 -1.76 -13.22
C GLU A 25 -12.32 -2.31 -12.51
N PHE A 26 -13.37 -2.57 -13.27
CA PHE A 26 -14.54 -3.28 -12.79
C PHE A 26 -14.76 -4.51 -13.66
N LYS A 27 -14.74 -5.68 -13.05
CA LYS A 27 -14.82 -6.97 -13.74
C LYS A 27 -15.51 -7.98 -12.84
N ASP A 28 -16.38 -8.82 -13.41
CA ASP A 28 -17.02 -9.93 -12.69
C ASP A 28 -17.70 -9.48 -11.38
N ASP A 29 -18.46 -8.38 -11.45
CA ASP A 29 -19.11 -7.70 -10.31
C ASP A 29 -18.18 -7.25 -9.17
N SER A 30 -16.87 -7.21 -9.45
CA SER A 30 -15.82 -6.86 -8.50
C SER A 30 -15.04 -5.63 -8.96
N SER A 31 -14.65 -4.79 -8.01
CA SER A 31 -13.81 -3.63 -8.28
C SER A 31 -12.35 -3.96 -8.00
N PHE A 32 -11.44 -3.55 -8.88
CA PHE A 32 -10.00 -3.71 -8.72
C PHE A 32 -9.36 -2.33 -8.71
N ILE A 33 -8.65 -2.00 -7.63
CA ILE A 33 -7.97 -0.71 -7.48
C ILE A 33 -6.47 -0.97 -7.36
N TYR A 34 -5.72 -0.43 -8.31
CA TYR A 34 -4.27 -0.61 -8.37
C TYR A 34 -3.56 0.56 -7.70
N LEU A 35 -2.76 0.24 -6.69
CA LEU A 35 -2.11 1.18 -5.79
C LEU A 35 -0.60 0.97 -5.85
N LYS A 36 0.16 2.05 -6.08
CA LYS A 36 1.61 2.04 -5.97
C LYS A 36 2.06 2.95 -4.84
N GLU A 37 2.92 2.43 -3.97
CA GLU A 37 3.49 3.23 -2.90
C GLU A 37 4.32 4.38 -3.49
N GLN A 38 4.06 5.57 -2.97
CA GLN A 38 4.73 6.80 -3.36
C GLN A 38 6.23 6.71 -3.04
N ASN A 39 7.05 7.49 -3.74
CA ASN A 39 8.48 7.56 -3.45
C ASN A 39 8.77 8.56 -2.32
N ILE A 40 8.17 8.32 -1.16
CA ILE A 40 8.35 9.14 0.05
C ILE A 40 9.16 8.30 1.03
N GLN A 41 10.27 8.86 1.51
CA GLN A 41 11.13 8.18 2.48
C GLN A 41 10.34 7.84 3.76
N PRO A 42 10.46 6.61 4.31
CA PRO A 42 9.83 6.26 5.57
C PRO A 42 10.39 7.07 6.74
N GLU A 43 9.52 7.50 7.65
CA GLU A 43 9.89 8.39 8.77
C GLU A 43 10.90 7.73 9.72
N HIS A 44 10.71 6.46 10.04
CA HIS A 44 11.64 5.68 10.88
C HIS A 44 12.99 5.39 10.21
N LEU A 45 13.16 5.73 8.92
CA LEU A 45 14.41 5.64 8.18
C LEU A 45 14.94 7.02 7.78
N GLN A 46 14.45 8.11 8.40
CA GLN A 46 15.03 9.43 8.19
C GLN A 46 16.50 9.43 8.63
N GLY A 47 17.35 10.04 7.80
CA GLY A 47 18.80 10.08 7.99
C GLY A 47 19.57 8.92 7.37
N ALA A 48 18.92 7.80 7.03
CA ALA A 48 19.56 6.73 6.26
C ALA A 48 19.66 7.11 4.77
N LYS A 49 20.73 6.68 4.10
CA LYS A 49 20.88 6.87 2.66
C LYS A 49 20.09 5.80 1.91
N LEU A 50 18.93 6.18 1.37
CA LEU A 50 18.01 5.25 0.70
C LEU A 50 17.96 5.48 -0.83
N THR A 51 18.12 4.40 -1.58
CA THR A 51 17.89 4.39 -3.03
C THR A 51 16.69 3.52 -3.37
N SER A 52 15.71 4.07 -4.08
CA SER A 52 14.53 3.31 -4.55
C SER A 52 14.94 2.23 -5.56
N LYS A 53 14.72 0.96 -5.22
CA LYS A 53 14.98 -0.24 -6.06
C LYS A 53 13.71 -0.85 -6.64
N GLY A 54 12.72 0.00 -6.93
CA GLY A 54 11.45 -0.42 -7.51
C GLY A 54 10.45 -0.88 -6.45
N PHE A 55 9.80 -2.01 -6.69
CA PHE A 55 8.70 -2.49 -5.86
C PHE A 55 8.90 -3.97 -5.51
N TYR A 56 8.26 -4.40 -4.43
CA TYR A 56 7.98 -5.82 -4.19
C TYR A 56 6.89 -6.32 -5.13
N ASP A 57 6.66 -7.63 -5.11
CA ASP A 57 5.58 -8.24 -5.86
C ASP A 57 4.23 -7.66 -5.44
N GLU A 58 3.28 -7.67 -6.38
CA GLU A 58 1.94 -7.15 -6.14
C GLU A 58 1.21 -8.05 -5.16
N VAL A 59 0.64 -7.42 -4.13
CA VAL A 59 -0.18 -8.10 -3.13
C VAL A 59 -1.63 -7.72 -3.35
N SER A 60 -2.54 -8.64 -3.05
CA SER A 60 -3.98 -8.44 -3.26
C SER A 60 -4.71 -8.54 -1.95
N ILE A 61 -5.36 -7.45 -1.54
CA ILE A 61 -6.24 -7.41 -0.37
C ILE A 61 -7.67 -7.41 -0.86
N GLN A 62 -8.49 -8.29 -0.30
CA GLN A 62 -9.93 -8.28 -0.55
C GLN A 62 -10.63 -7.53 0.58
N ASP A 63 -11.55 -6.65 0.21
CA ASP A 63 -12.40 -5.86 1.10
C ASP A 63 -13.84 -5.82 0.54
N PHE A 64 -14.82 -5.43 1.36
CA PHE A 64 -16.24 -5.34 0.99
C PHE A 64 -16.83 -3.96 1.30
N PRO A 65 -16.30 -2.88 0.69
CA PRO A 65 -16.62 -1.51 1.08
C PRO A 65 -18.06 -1.10 0.76
N VAL A 66 -18.71 -1.70 -0.23
CA VAL A 66 -20.07 -1.29 -0.65
C VAL A 66 -20.94 -2.50 -1.01
N ARG A 67 -22.06 -2.67 -0.29
CA ARG A 67 -23.17 -3.60 -0.59
C ARG A 67 -22.74 -5.05 -0.88
N GLY A 68 -21.70 -5.54 -0.22
CA GLY A 68 -21.24 -6.93 -0.37
C GLY A 68 -20.53 -7.24 -1.69
N LYS A 69 -20.26 -6.24 -2.53
CA LYS A 69 -19.43 -6.43 -3.73
C LYS A 69 -17.95 -6.46 -3.33
N ALA A 70 -17.22 -7.41 -3.88
CA ALA A 70 -15.80 -7.55 -3.60
C ALA A 70 -15.02 -6.37 -4.20
N CYS A 71 -14.15 -5.78 -3.40
CA CYS A 71 -13.14 -4.84 -3.84
C CYS A 71 -11.76 -5.45 -3.59
N PHE A 72 -10.95 -5.51 -4.63
CA PHE A 72 -9.58 -5.98 -4.57
C PHE A 72 -8.62 -4.81 -4.68
N LEU A 73 -7.89 -4.56 -3.61
CA LEU A 73 -6.79 -3.59 -3.58
C LEU A 73 -5.51 -4.31 -4.03
N LYS A 74 -5.03 -3.95 -5.22
CA LYS A 74 -3.81 -4.48 -5.83
C LYS A 74 -2.65 -3.54 -5.51
N ILE A 75 -1.79 -3.94 -4.57
CA ILE A 75 -0.83 -3.03 -3.94
C ILE A 75 0.58 -3.42 -4.33
N LYS A 76 1.34 -2.44 -4.83
CA LYS A 76 2.80 -2.54 -5.01
C LYS A 76 3.51 -1.67 -4.00
N ARG A 77 4.23 -2.33 -3.10
CA ARG A 77 5.00 -1.71 -2.03
C ARG A 77 6.39 -1.34 -2.51
N ARG A 78 6.91 -0.19 -2.05
CA ARG A 78 8.22 0.29 -2.48
C ARG A 78 9.33 -0.48 -1.78
N LYS A 79 10.37 -0.77 -2.54
CA LYS A 79 11.60 -1.39 -2.06
C LYS A 79 12.70 -0.33 -2.07
N TRP A 80 13.31 -0.08 -0.92
CA TRP A 80 14.47 0.78 -0.82
C TRP A 80 15.71 -0.05 -0.50
N LEU A 81 16.85 0.30 -1.08
CA LEU A 81 18.15 -0.15 -0.62
C LEU A 81 18.66 0.87 0.39
N ASN A 82 18.91 0.42 1.62
CA ASN A 82 19.69 1.19 2.58
C ASN A 82 21.17 1.01 2.23
N GLU A 83 21.82 2.09 1.79
CA GLU A 83 23.21 2.05 1.31
C GLU A 83 24.21 1.86 2.45
N ASP A 84 23.87 2.27 3.66
CA ASP A 84 24.73 2.12 4.84
C ASP A 84 24.86 0.65 5.26
N THR A 85 23.82 -0.14 5.05
CA THR A 85 23.75 -1.56 5.45
C THR A 85 23.79 -2.53 4.27
N GLY A 86 23.59 -2.06 3.05
CA GLY A 86 23.46 -2.89 1.84
C GLY A 86 22.17 -3.73 1.81
N LYS A 87 21.21 -3.47 2.70
CA LYS A 87 19.99 -4.28 2.83
C LYS A 87 18.78 -3.60 2.21
N ASN A 88 17.86 -4.43 1.68
CA ASN A 88 16.55 -3.95 1.28
C ASN A 88 15.70 -3.68 2.52
N VAL A 89 15.03 -2.53 2.53
CA VAL A 89 14.15 -2.06 3.59
C VAL A 89 12.84 -1.57 2.99
N SER A 90 11.80 -1.54 3.82
CA SER A 90 10.45 -1.11 3.43
C SER A 90 9.81 -0.31 4.57
N ARG A 91 8.66 0.31 4.30
CA ARG A 91 7.95 1.11 5.29
C ARG A 91 7.29 0.20 6.34
N ASP A 92 7.57 0.44 7.62
CA ASP A 92 6.81 -0.13 8.73
C ASP A 92 5.39 0.47 8.79
N TRP A 93 4.39 -0.34 8.44
CA TRP A 93 2.98 0.07 8.41
C TRP A 93 2.32 0.13 9.79
N ASN A 94 2.89 -0.51 10.82
CA ASN A 94 2.34 -0.38 12.18
C ASN A 94 2.52 1.04 12.72
N MET A 95 3.66 1.67 12.42
CA MET A 95 3.90 3.06 12.80
C MET A 95 2.95 4.02 12.09
N VAL A 96 2.56 3.70 10.86
CA VAL A 96 1.61 4.49 10.07
C VAL A 96 0.20 4.38 10.62
N ALA A 97 -0.28 3.18 10.95
CA ALA A 97 -1.62 2.99 11.52
C ALA A 97 -1.81 3.76 12.84
N ASN A 98 -0.81 3.75 13.72
CA ASN A 98 -0.88 4.44 15.01
C ASN A 98 -0.93 5.98 14.90
N GLY A 99 -0.62 6.54 13.73
CA GLY A 99 -0.56 8.00 13.50
C GLY A 99 -1.54 8.52 12.46
N THR A 100 -2.36 7.67 11.84
CA THR A 100 -3.24 8.06 10.71
C THR A 100 -4.62 7.46 10.85
N ARG A 101 -5.56 7.85 9.96
CA ARG A 101 -6.88 7.21 9.87
C ARG A 101 -6.87 5.90 9.08
N MET A 102 -5.68 5.32 8.84
CA MET A 102 -5.54 3.99 8.25
C MET A 102 -6.00 2.94 9.27
N THR A 103 -6.74 1.92 8.82
CA THR A 103 -7.24 0.88 9.73
C THR A 103 -6.11 -0.03 10.22
N GLU A 104 -6.16 -0.42 11.49
CA GLU A 104 -5.16 -1.34 12.09
C GLU A 104 -5.09 -2.66 11.32
N GLU A 105 -6.25 -3.20 10.91
CA GLU A 105 -6.34 -4.44 10.13
C GLU A 105 -5.60 -4.35 8.79
N PHE A 106 -5.69 -3.20 8.11
CA PHE A 106 -5.01 -2.99 6.85
C PHE A 106 -3.49 -2.90 7.02
N ALA A 107 -3.02 -2.20 8.05
CA ALA A 107 -1.59 -2.14 8.36
C ALA A 107 -1.03 -3.51 8.77
N LEU A 108 -1.78 -4.27 9.57
CA LEU A 108 -1.42 -5.64 9.95
C LEU A 108 -1.33 -6.56 8.73
N PHE A 109 -2.23 -6.42 7.75
CA PHE A 109 -2.15 -7.16 6.50
C PHE A 109 -0.85 -6.85 5.76
N LEU A 110 -0.55 -5.56 5.55
CA LEU A 110 0.65 -5.17 4.80
C LEU A 110 1.92 -5.67 5.47
N LYS A 111 1.95 -5.69 6.81
CA LYS A 111 3.06 -6.27 7.59
C LYS A 111 3.18 -7.77 7.43
N ARG A 112 2.07 -8.51 7.43
CA ARG A 112 2.09 -9.97 7.25
C ARG A 112 2.75 -10.36 5.92
N ASP A 113 2.40 -9.67 4.84
CA ASP A 113 2.96 -9.92 3.52
C ASP A 113 4.46 -9.63 3.43
N GLU A 114 4.93 -8.68 4.23
CA GLU A 114 6.34 -8.36 4.40
C GLU A 114 7.13 -9.57 4.95
N TRP A 115 6.55 -10.32 5.88
CA TRP A 115 7.17 -11.52 6.46
C TRP A 115 7.16 -12.70 5.50
N THR A 116 6.10 -12.86 4.70
CA THR A 116 6.00 -13.94 3.71
C THR A 116 6.99 -13.77 2.55
N GLN A 117 7.51 -12.56 2.32
CA GLN A 117 8.53 -12.26 1.31
C GLN A 117 9.98 -12.40 1.83
N LEU A 118 10.15 -12.70 3.13
CA LEU A 118 11.44 -12.95 3.77
C LEU A 118 11.70 -14.44 4.07
N LEU A 119 10.74 -15.31 3.76
CA LEU A 119 10.82 -16.78 3.81
C LEU A 119 11.10 -17.34 2.41
#